data_AF-A0A846DTM6-F1
#
_entry.id   AF-A0A846DTM6-F1
#
_cell.length_a   1.000
_cell.length_b   1.000
_cell.length_c   1.000
_cell.angle_alpha   90.00
_cell.angle_beta   90.00
_cell.angle_gamma   90.00
#
_symmetry.space_group_name_H-M   'P 1'
#
loop_
_entity.id
_entity.type
_entity.pdbx_description
1 polymer ?
#
loop_
_entity_poly.entity_id
_entity_poly.type
_entity_poly.pdbx_seq_one_letter_code
_entity_poly.pdbx_strand_id
1 'polypeptide(L)'
;MTKQKFHIKTVTTVIDKEMFLDLPAKVYKNDPNWVPPLRSSIAKQLGPDNPFYQYGKLQQFIAVSEVSGEPLGRIVAAINKRLIERENKQVGLFGYFECVKDFEVAQALLENACKWLRERQITIARGPIGLSTHNNCLFLVDGFDSPPMMMMPYNPSYYPQFMEEDGWDKAK
;
A
#
# COMPACT_ATOMS: atom_id res chain seq x y z
N MET A 1 -20.56 14.65 -11.01
CA MET A 1 -19.23 14.58 -10.39
C MET A 1 -18.23 14.35 -11.51
N THR A 2 -17.27 15.24 -11.72
CA THR A 2 -16.26 15.10 -12.77
C THR A 2 -15.30 13.99 -12.35
N LYS A 3 -15.20 12.89 -13.10
CA LYS A 3 -14.22 11.83 -12.83
C LYS A 3 -12.82 12.44 -12.86
N GLN A 4 -12.04 12.19 -11.81
CA GLN A 4 -10.65 12.62 -11.76
C GLN A 4 -9.83 11.78 -12.74
N LYS A 5 -9.14 12.41 -13.69
CA LYS A 5 -8.23 11.70 -14.59
C LYS A 5 -6.88 11.49 -13.91
N PHE A 6 -6.39 10.26 -13.92
CA PHE A 6 -5.11 9.87 -13.35
C PHE A 6 -4.50 8.70 -14.13
N HIS A 7 -3.21 8.47 -13.93
CA HIS A 7 -2.50 7.29 -14.43
C HIS A 7 -1.73 6.59 -13.31
N ILE A 8 -1.57 5.28 -13.44
CA ILE A 8 -0.71 4.47 -12.57
C ILE A 8 0.67 4.35 -13.22
N LYS A 9 1.73 4.54 -12.44
CA LYS A 9 3.10 4.26 -12.89
C LYS A 9 3.92 3.56 -11.80
N THR A 10 4.97 2.87 -12.25
CA THR A 10 6.00 2.31 -11.36
C THR A 10 6.87 3.43 -10.82
N VAL A 11 7.26 3.32 -9.55
CA VAL A 11 8.19 4.27 -8.92
C VAL A 11 9.61 3.92 -9.37
N THR A 12 10.21 4.76 -10.21
CA THR A 12 11.56 4.51 -10.76
C THR A 12 12.50 5.70 -10.58
N THR A 13 11.97 6.93 -10.58
CA THR A 13 12.76 8.15 -10.44
C THR A 13 12.85 8.64 -8.99
N VAL A 14 13.77 9.57 -8.72
CA VAL A 14 13.84 10.25 -7.42
C VAL A 14 12.54 10.98 -7.11
N ILE A 15 11.97 11.68 -8.11
CA ILE A 15 10.71 12.43 -7.95
C ILE A 15 9.56 11.48 -7.58
N ASP A 16 9.49 10.30 -8.20
CA ASP A 16 8.46 9.30 -7.86
C ASP A 16 8.60 8.80 -6.43
N LYS A 17 9.84 8.61 -5.96
CA LYS A 17 10.11 8.16 -4.60
C LYS A 17 9.68 9.22 -3.59
N GLU A 18 9.97 10.49 -3.84
CA GLU A 18 9.53 11.58 -2.97
C GLU A 18 8.00 11.66 -2.93
N MET A 19 7.33 11.67 -4.08
CA MET A 19 5.85 11.62 -4.16
C MET A 19 5.27 10.41 -3.41
N PHE A 20 5.89 9.24 -3.55
CA PHE A 20 5.47 8.02 -2.88
C PHE A 20 5.59 8.14 -1.36
N LEU A 21 6.71 8.68 -0.86
CA LEU A 21 6.98 8.81 0.58
C LEU A 21 6.11 9.88 1.24
N ASP A 22 5.81 10.97 0.54
CA ASP A 22 5.11 12.14 1.08
C ASP A 22 3.58 12.03 1.04
N LEU A 23 3.04 11.18 0.16
CA LEU A 23 1.60 10.99 -0.01
C LEU A 23 0.79 10.79 1.30
N PRO A 24 1.23 10.01 2.31
CA PRO A 24 0.46 9.84 3.55
C PRO A 24 0.14 11.18 4.20
N ALA A 25 1.12 12.09 4.28
CA ALA A 25 0.90 13.40 4.90
C ALA A 25 -0.24 14.18 4.23
N LYS A 26 -0.45 13.96 2.93
CA LYS A 26 -1.57 14.52 2.18
C LYS A 26 -2.90 13.82 2.47
N VAL A 27 -2.90 12.49 2.58
CA VAL A 27 -4.10 11.70 2.89
C VAL A 27 -4.65 12.06 4.28
N TYR A 28 -3.76 12.15 5.27
CA TYR A 28 -4.12 12.37 6.67
C TYR A 28 -4.07 13.84 7.10
N LYS A 29 -3.95 14.81 6.16
CA LYS A 29 -3.73 16.23 6.47
C LYS A 29 -4.74 16.87 7.44
N ASN A 30 -5.96 16.31 7.51
CA ASN A 30 -7.06 16.80 8.35
C ASN A 30 -7.43 15.82 9.46
N ASP A 31 -6.60 14.81 9.71
CA ASP A 31 -6.82 13.79 10.73
C ASP A 31 -6.01 14.12 11.99
N PRO A 32 -6.65 14.56 13.09
CA PRO A 32 -5.95 14.94 14.30
C PRO A 32 -5.35 13.75 15.07
N ASN A 33 -5.81 12.52 14.77
CA ASN A 33 -5.37 11.31 15.45
C ASN A 33 -4.21 10.62 14.73
N TRP A 34 -3.89 11.05 13.50
CA TRP A 34 -2.81 10.44 12.74
C TRP A 34 -1.43 10.80 13.28
N VAL A 35 -0.65 9.77 13.60
CA VAL A 35 0.76 9.89 13.97
C VAL A 35 1.62 9.47 12.77
N PRO A 36 2.36 10.39 12.13
CA PRO A 36 3.12 10.05 10.93
C PRO A 36 4.27 9.08 11.24
N PRO A 37 4.46 8.00 10.45
CA PRO A 37 5.65 7.19 10.57
C PRO A 37 6.89 8.00 10.16
N LEU A 38 8.05 7.65 10.72
CA LEU A 38 9.31 8.28 10.31
C LEU A 38 9.56 8.00 8.83
N ARG A 39 9.53 9.06 8.02
CA ARG A 39 9.77 9.01 6.57
C ARG A 39 11.06 8.26 6.21
N SER A 40 12.14 8.53 6.92
CA SER A 40 13.45 7.88 6.74
C SER A 40 13.40 6.37 7.01
N SER A 41 12.55 5.93 7.94
CA SER A 41 12.34 4.51 8.23
C SER A 41 11.68 3.80 7.04
N ILE A 42 10.61 4.39 6.49
CA ILE A 42 9.93 3.85 5.30
C ILE A 42 10.86 3.86 4.08
N ALA A 43 11.61 4.95 3.88
CA ALA A 43 12.60 5.06 2.81
C ALA A 43 13.68 3.97 2.92
N LYS A 44 14.16 3.68 4.14
CA LYS A 44 15.10 2.57 4.38
C LYS A 44 14.47 1.20 4.16
N GLN A 45 13.21 1.01 4.54
CA GLN A 45 12.47 -0.23 4.31
C GLN A 45 12.25 -0.53 2.82
N LEU A 46 12.05 0.48 1.99
CA LEU A 46 11.85 0.33 0.54
C LEU A 46 13.12 0.58 -0.27
N GLY A 47 14.22 0.92 0.39
CA GLY A 47 15.50 1.23 -0.22
C GLY A 47 16.28 -0.04 -0.59
N PRO A 48 17.22 0.07 -1.56
CA PRO A 48 17.93 -1.07 -2.14
C PRO A 48 18.74 -1.90 -1.12
N ASP A 49 19.13 -1.30 0.00
CA ASP A 49 19.91 -1.94 1.06
C ASP A 49 19.07 -2.80 2.01
N ASN A 50 17.74 -2.88 1.83
CA ASN A 50 16.91 -3.70 2.70
C ASN A 50 17.25 -5.20 2.51
N PRO A 51 17.56 -5.95 3.58
CA PRO A 51 17.79 -7.39 3.53
C PRO A 51 16.64 -8.21 2.89
N PHE A 52 15.43 -7.66 2.83
CA PHE A 52 14.29 -8.24 2.12
C PHE A 52 14.64 -8.65 0.69
N TYR A 53 15.47 -7.89 -0.02
CA TYR A 53 15.87 -8.22 -1.40
C TYR A 53 16.68 -9.52 -1.53
N GLN A 54 17.23 -10.06 -0.44
CA GLN A 54 17.90 -11.37 -0.44
C GLN A 54 16.92 -12.52 -0.65
N TYR A 55 15.66 -12.35 -0.25
CA TYR A 55 14.64 -13.41 -0.27
C TYR A 55 13.30 -12.95 -0.83
N GLY A 56 13.22 -11.75 -1.38
CA GLY A 56 11.98 -11.15 -1.84
C GLY A 56 12.17 -10.20 -3.01
N LYS A 57 11.06 -9.87 -3.65
CA LYS A 57 10.96 -8.86 -4.71
C LYS A 57 9.79 -7.95 -4.38
N LEU A 58 9.92 -6.67 -4.69
CA LEU A 58 8.81 -5.73 -4.52
C LEU A 58 8.71 -4.79 -5.72
N GLN A 59 7.53 -4.20 -5.88
CA GLN A 59 7.26 -3.15 -6.84
C GLN A 59 6.38 -2.09 -6.18
N GLN A 60 6.88 -0.85 -6.21
CA GLN A 60 6.13 0.33 -5.82
C GLN A 60 5.35 0.87 -7.02
N PHE A 61 4.09 1.21 -6.79
CA PHE A 61 3.21 1.90 -7.73
C PHE A 61 2.68 3.19 -7.11
N ILE A 62 2.45 4.19 -7.96
CA ILE A 62 1.87 5.47 -7.58
C ILE A 62 0.82 5.90 -8.61
N ALA A 63 -0.31 6.42 -8.13
CA ALA A 63 -1.34 7.06 -8.93
C ALA A 63 -1.10 8.57 -8.97
N VAL A 64 -1.08 9.16 -10.15
CA VAL A 64 -0.77 10.59 -10.35
C VAL A 64 -1.87 11.25 -11.18
N SER A 65 -2.39 12.37 -10.68
CA SER A 65 -3.36 13.23 -11.36
C SER A 65 -2.80 13.73 -12.68
N GLU A 66 -3.52 13.52 -13.78
CA GLU A 66 -3.12 14.06 -15.09
C GLU A 66 -3.25 15.59 -15.16
N VAL A 67 -4.14 16.15 -14.35
CA VAL A 67 -4.45 17.59 -14.37
C VAL A 67 -3.46 18.38 -13.53
N SER A 68 -3.17 17.89 -12.32
CA SER A 68 -2.34 18.62 -11.35
C SER A 68 -0.93 18.07 -11.17
N GLY A 69 -0.63 16.88 -11.70
CA GLY A 69 0.65 16.19 -11.47
C GLY A 69 0.84 15.66 -10.05
N GLU A 70 -0.18 15.81 -9.21
CA GLU A 70 -0.15 15.46 -7.80
C GLU A 70 -0.35 13.96 -7.55
N PRO A 71 0.29 13.37 -6.53
CA PRO A 71 0.02 11.98 -6.16
C PRO A 71 -1.36 11.86 -5.50
N LEU A 72 -2.08 10.81 -5.89
CA LEU A 72 -3.43 10.48 -5.44
C LEU A 72 -3.48 9.17 -4.65
N GLY A 73 -2.49 8.30 -4.83
CA GLY A 73 -2.48 7.00 -4.20
C GLY A 73 -1.17 6.27 -4.41
N ARG A 74 -0.85 5.29 -3.55
CA ARG A 74 0.36 4.47 -3.61
C ARG A 74 0.07 3.06 -3.13
N ILE A 75 0.83 2.08 -3.62
CA ILE A 75 0.79 0.69 -3.15
C ILE A 75 2.14 0.01 -3.42
N VAL A 76 2.48 -0.98 -2.60
CA VAL A 76 3.57 -1.91 -2.86
C VAL A 76 3.00 -3.30 -3.08
N ALA A 77 3.37 -3.94 -4.19
CA ALA A 77 3.24 -5.38 -4.37
C ALA A 77 4.56 -6.06 -3.98
N ALA A 78 4.52 -7.18 -3.28
CA ALA A 78 5.72 -7.88 -2.83
C ALA A 78 5.57 -9.40 -2.88
N ILE A 79 6.68 -10.08 -3.17
CA ILE A 79 6.82 -11.53 -3.10
C ILE A 79 7.86 -11.83 -2.04
N ASN A 80 7.48 -12.61 -1.04
CA ASN A 80 8.37 -13.06 0.01
C ASN A 80 8.56 -14.57 -0.14
N LYS A 81 9.74 -15.02 -0.60
CA LYS A 81 9.99 -16.45 -0.86
C LYS A 81 9.88 -17.29 0.42
N ARG A 82 10.35 -16.75 1.55
CA ARG A 82 10.26 -17.43 2.86
C ARG A 82 8.81 -17.67 3.28
N LEU A 83 7.92 -16.73 2.95
CA LEU A 83 6.48 -16.90 3.19
C LEU A 83 5.90 -18.02 2.33
N ILE A 84 6.24 -18.03 1.04
CA ILE A 84 5.79 -19.04 0.09
C ILE A 84 6.26 -20.44 0.53
N GLU A 85 7.53 -20.57 0.89
CA GLU A 85 8.14 -21.82 1.37
C GLU A 85 7.47 -22.30 2.67
N ARG A 86 7.26 -21.39 3.63
CA ARG A 86 6.62 -21.71 4.91
C ARG A 86 5.18 -22.16 4.76
N GLU A 87 4.39 -21.48 3.93
CA GLU A 87 2.96 -21.77 3.77
C GLU A 87 2.69 -22.81 2.67
N ASN A 88 3.70 -23.17 1.87
CA ASN A 88 3.58 -24.00 0.67
C ASN A 88 2.45 -23.52 -0.26
N LYS A 89 2.35 -22.19 -0.43
CA LYS A 89 1.31 -21.51 -1.22
C LYS A 89 1.91 -20.33 -1.98
N GLN A 90 1.48 -20.14 -3.22
CA GLN A 90 1.88 -19.01 -4.07
C GLN A 90 1.20 -17.69 -3.63
N VAL A 91 1.56 -17.21 -2.44
CA VAL A 91 1.03 -15.98 -1.84
C VAL A 91 1.97 -14.80 -2.10
N GLY A 92 1.39 -13.72 -2.61
CA GLY A 92 2.00 -12.41 -2.68
C GLY A 92 1.34 -11.45 -1.70
N LEU A 93 2.06 -10.38 -1.38
CA LEU A 93 1.64 -9.38 -0.42
C LEU A 93 1.36 -8.07 -1.14
N PHE A 94 0.38 -7.31 -0.64
CA PHE A 94 0.31 -5.88 -0.89
C PHE A 94 0.41 -5.11 0.42
N GLY A 95 1.00 -3.92 0.40
CA GLY A 95 1.17 -3.08 1.60
C GLY A 95 1.51 -1.64 1.24
N TYR A 96 1.74 -0.80 2.28
CA TYR A 96 1.95 0.64 2.14
C TYR A 96 0.84 1.34 1.32
N PHE A 97 -0.33 0.73 1.28
CA PHE A 97 -1.48 1.23 0.54
C PHE A 97 -1.95 2.54 1.16
N GLU A 98 -1.98 3.59 0.36
CA GLU A 98 -2.61 4.86 0.73
C GLU A 98 -3.32 5.42 -0.50
N CYS A 99 -4.47 6.05 -0.35
CA CYS A 99 -5.12 6.79 -1.42
C CYS A 99 -5.97 7.92 -0.86
N VAL A 100 -6.27 8.91 -1.71
CA VAL A 100 -7.36 9.84 -1.43
C VAL A 100 -8.69 9.08 -1.40
N LYS A 101 -9.75 9.70 -0.85
CA LYS A 101 -11.11 9.10 -0.81
C LYS A 101 -11.75 9.06 -2.20
N ASP A 102 -11.19 8.23 -3.06
CA ASP A 102 -11.60 7.95 -4.44
C ASP A 102 -11.41 6.45 -4.72
N PHE A 103 -12.52 5.75 -4.92
CA PHE A 103 -12.52 4.31 -5.12
C PHE A 103 -11.84 3.91 -6.44
N GLU A 104 -11.94 4.72 -7.51
CA GLU A 104 -11.30 4.39 -8.79
C GLU A 104 -9.78 4.37 -8.64
N VAL A 105 -9.22 5.26 -7.81
CA VAL A 105 -7.78 5.27 -7.49
C VAL A 105 -7.38 4.02 -6.71
N ALA A 106 -8.18 3.63 -5.70
CA ALA A 106 -7.94 2.44 -4.89
C ALA A 106 -7.93 1.17 -5.76
N GLN A 107 -8.98 0.97 -6.56
CA GLN A 107 -9.13 -0.15 -7.47
C GLN A 107 -7.96 -0.22 -8.46
N ALA A 108 -7.63 0.88 -9.13
CA ALA A 108 -6.53 0.89 -10.11
C ALA A 108 -5.17 0.52 -9.51
N LEU A 109 -4.90 0.91 -8.26
CA LEU A 109 -3.68 0.52 -7.54
C LEU A 109 -3.68 -0.98 -7.22
N LEU A 110 -4.79 -1.50 -6.68
CA LEU A 110 -4.95 -2.92 -6.35
C LEU A 110 -4.82 -3.80 -7.59
N GLU A 111 -5.46 -3.42 -8.70
CA GLU A 111 -5.37 -4.12 -9.98
C GLU A 111 -3.94 -4.19 -10.51
N ASN A 112 -3.18 -3.07 -10.45
CA ASN A 112 -1.79 -3.04 -10.91
C ASN A 112 -0.88 -3.90 -10.00
N ALA A 113 -1.10 -3.86 -8.69
CA ALA A 113 -0.40 -4.73 -7.74
C ALA A 113 -0.68 -6.22 -8.03
N CYS A 114 -1.96 -6.58 -8.20
CA CYS A 114 -2.37 -7.94 -8.53
C CYS A 114 -1.84 -8.38 -9.90
N LYS A 115 -1.85 -7.52 -10.92
CA LYS A 115 -1.27 -7.81 -12.23
C LYS A 115 0.22 -8.16 -12.12
N TRP A 116 0.99 -7.34 -11.40
CA TRP A 116 2.42 -7.59 -11.18
C TRP A 116 2.70 -8.91 -10.47
N LEU A 117 1.84 -9.27 -9.51
CA LEU A 117 1.89 -10.56 -8.81
C LEU A 117 1.57 -11.73 -9.76
N ARG A 118 0.48 -11.64 -10.54
CA ARG A 118 0.07 -12.69 -11.50
C ARG A 118 1.13 -12.95 -12.56
N GLU A 119 1.76 -11.90 -13.10
CA GLU A 119 2.90 -12.01 -14.04
C GLU A 119 4.08 -12.81 -13.47
N ARG A 120 4.14 -12.96 -12.14
CA ARG A 120 5.17 -13.71 -11.40
C ARG A 120 4.64 -15.00 -10.78
N GLN A 121 3.55 -15.54 -11.34
CA GLN A 121 2.95 -16.83 -10.97
C GLN A 121 2.47 -16.88 -9.50
N ILE A 122 2.12 -15.71 -8.94
CA ILE A 122 1.42 -15.62 -7.67
C ILE A 122 -0.07 -15.77 -7.92
N THR A 123 -0.72 -16.65 -7.17
CA THR A 123 -2.15 -16.96 -7.33
C THR A 123 -3.01 -16.36 -6.24
N ILE A 124 -2.43 -15.98 -5.10
CA ILE A 124 -3.13 -15.39 -3.96
C ILE A 124 -2.46 -14.07 -3.61
N ALA A 125 -3.23 -12.99 -3.50
CA ALA A 125 -2.77 -11.73 -2.92
C ALA A 125 -3.31 -11.58 -1.49
N ARG A 126 -2.49 -11.11 -0.54
CA ARG A 126 -2.88 -10.88 0.85
C ARG A 126 -2.36 -9.52 1.32
N GLY A 127 -3.18 -8.76 2.02
CA GLY A 127 -2.76 -7.48 2.57
C GLY A 127 -3.86 -6.78 3.35
N PRO A 128 -3.55 -5.61 3.93
CA PRO A 128 -2.26 -4.94 3.82
C PRO A 128 -1.21 -5.59 4.74
N ILE A 129 -0.03 -5.92 4.20
CA ILE A 129 1.15 -6.42 4.93
C ILE A 129 2.39 -5.77 4.30
N GLY A 130 3.10 -4.96 5.07
CA GLY A 130 4.32 -4.28 4.62
C GLY A 130 5.51 -5.22 4.50
N LEU A 131 5.62 -6.02 3.44
CA LEU A 131 6.70 -7.01 3.19
C LEU A 131 6.74 -8.22 4.17
N SER A 132 6.42 -8.01 5.44
CA SER A 132 6.25 -9.03 6.48
C SER A 132 5.31 -8.52 7.59
N THR A 133 4.81 -9.43 8.43
CA THR A 133 3.95 -9.10 9.58
C THR A 133 4.68 -8.37 10.72
N HIS A 134 6.01 -8.24 10.67
CA HIS A 134 6.78 -7.43 11.63
C HIS A 134 6.73 -5.93 11.29
N ASN A 135 6.31 -5.57 10.08
CA ASN A 135 6.06 -4.20 9.68
C ASN A 135 4.54 -3.91 9.77
N ASN A 136 4.13 -2.70 9.40
CA ASN A 136 2.72 -2.33 9.36
C ASN A 136 1.90 -3.36 8.57
N CYS A 137 0.89 -3.91 9.22
CA CYS A 137 -0.04 -4.86 8.66
C CYS A 137 -1.43 -4.66 9.24
N LEU A 138 -2.44 -5.20 8.55
CA LEU A 138 -3.87 -5.10 8.87
C LEU A 138 -4.45 -3.70 8.61
N PHE A 139 -5.77 -3.64 8.50
CA PHE A 139 -6.53 -2.39 8.57
C PHE A 139 -7.20 -2.28 9.94
N LEU A 140 -7.20 -1.07 10.47
CA LEU A 140 -8.14 -0.62 11.48
C LEU A 140 -9.54 -0.58 10.85
N VAL A 141 -10.49 -1.27 11.49
CA VAL A 141 -11.90 -1.36 11.05
C VAL A 141 -12.87 -0.64 11.99
N ASP A 142 -12.40 -0.25 13.18
CA ASP A 142 -13.15 0.49 14.21
C ASP A 142 -12.17 1.27 15.11
N GLY A 143 -12.63 2.25 15.90
CA GLY A 143 -11.80 3.05 16.81
C GLY A 143 -11.11 4.27 16.17
N PHE A 144 -11.69 4.81 15.11
CA PHE A 144 -11.16 5.98 14.37
C PHE A 144 -11.25 7.31 15.15
N ASP A 145 -11.92 7.31 16.29
CA ASP A 145 -12.17 8.46 17.16
C ASP A 145 -11.08 8.70 18.22
N SER A 146 -10.05 7.85 18.26
CA SER A 146 -8.94 7.96 19.21
C SER A 146 -7.56 7.83 18.55
N PRO A 147 -6.49 8.38 19.16
CA PRO A 147 -5.12 8.16 18.68
C PRO A 147 -4.78 6.66 18.65
N PRO A 148 -3.97 6.21 17.68
CA PRO A 148 -3.60 4.81 17.59
C PRO A 148 -2.81 4.37 18.83
N MET A 149 -3.22 3.23 19.38
CA MET A 149 -2.46 2.53 20.41
C MET A 149 -1.15 2.01 19.82
N MET A 150 -0.10 1.93 20.63
CA MET A 150 1.20 1.44 20.18
C MET A 150 1.04 0.05 19.55
N MET A 151 1.66 -0.15 18.38
CA MET A 151 1.60 -1.38 17.56
C MET A 151 0.26 -1.70 16.88
N MET A 152 -0.76 -0.82 16.95
CA MET A 152 -2.00 -0.98 16.19
C MET A 152 -1.93 -0.31 14.81
N PRO A 153 -2.59 -0.87 13.79
CA PRO A 153 -2.73 -0.19 12.50
C PRO A 153 -3.56 1.08 12.67
N TYR A 154 -3.30 2.07 11.82
CA TYR A 154 -4.13 3.26 11.67
C TYR A 154 -4.26 3.58 10.19
N ASN A 155 -5.50 3.75 9.73
CA ASN A 155 -5.83 4.09 8.36
C ASN A 155 -7.12 4.90 8.31
N PRO A 156 -7.42 5.60 7.21
CA PRO A 156 -8.69 6.24 7.03
C PRO A 156 -9.82 5.21 7.04
N SER A 157 -10.97 5.61 7.60
CA SER A 157 -12.13 4.72 7.81
C SER A 157 -12.76 4.17 6.53
N TYR A 158 -12.48 4.77 5.37
CA TYR A 158 -12.98 4.31 4.08
C TYR A 158 -12.13 3.20 3.45
N TYR A 159 -10.94 2.89 3.97
CA TYR A 159 -10.10 1.84 3.38
C TYR A 159 -10.73 0.44 3.47
N PRO A 160 -11.30 -0.02 4.61
CA PRO A 160 -11.99 -1.31 4.66
C PRO A 160 -13.15 -1.39 3.66
N GLN A 161 -13.93 -0.31 3.52
CA GLN A 161 -15.02 -0.24 2.55
C GLN A 161 -14.51 -0.40 1.11
N PHE A 162 -13.40 0.25 0.74
CA PHE A 162 -12.81 0.10 -0.59
C PHE A 162 -12.34 -1.32 -0.87
N MET A 163 -11.82 -2.04 0.14
CA MET A 163 -11.44 -3.44 -0.02
C MET A 163 -12.66 -4.32 -0.29
N GLU A 164 -13.74 -4.12 0.47
CA GLU A 164 -15.00 -4.86 0.29
C GLU A 164 -15.63 -4.55 -1.07
N GLU A 165 -15.63 -3.29 -1.50
CA GLU A 165 -16.16 -2.84 -2.80
C GLU A 165 -15.36 -3.38 -4.00
N ASP A 166 -14.03 -3.53 -3.86
CA ASP A 166 -13.17 -4.17 -4.88
C ASP A 166 -13.23 -5.71 -4.84
N GLY A 167 -13.99 -6.30 -3.91
CA GLY A 167 -14.23 -7.74 -3.83
C GLY A 167 -13.19 -8.52 -3.03
N TRP A 168 -12.47 -7.87 -2.11
CA TRP A 168 -11.55 -8.54 -1.20
C TRP A 168 -12.27 -9.17 -0.02
N ASP A 169 -11.92 -10.41 0.28
CA ASP A 169 -12.42 -11.14 1.45
C ASP A 169 -11.45 -11.03 2.64
N LYS A 170 -12.00 -11.06 3.85
CA LYS A 170 -11.20 -11.22 5.07
C LYS A 170 -10.46 -12.55 5.03
N ALA A 171 -9.14 -12.49 5.22
CA ALA A 171 -8.32 -13.68 5.36
C ALA A 171 -8.78 -14.49 6.60
N LYS A 172 -8.94 -15.81 6.43
CA LYS A 172 -9.29 -16.76 7.50
C LYS A 172 -8.05 -17.27 8.21
#